data_AF-A0AAN9Z1S6-F1
#
_entry.id   AF-A0AAN9Z1S6-F1
#
_cell.length_a   1.000
_cell.length_b   1.000
_cell.length_c   1.000
_cell.angle_alpha   90.00
_cell.angle_beta   90.00
_cell.angle_gamma   90.00
#
_symmetry.space_group_name_H-M   'P 1'
#
loop_
_entity.id
_entity.type
_entity.pdbx_description
1 polymer ?
#
loop_
_entity_poly.entity_id
_entity_poly.type
_entity_poly.pdbx_seq_one_letter_code
_entity_poly.pdbx_strand_id
1 'polypeptide(L)'
;MWPMLGFTLSYMILLFESLFPKLPVVVLMLSSLPAALTGGFISFISGIYSYISDVSKSDKRTLRLGMVEVALFGGLLGGSVAVSYIYNAAGQWGYIAVYATSVFCCILAWLFCCIFVQESVVNGESEYPCCCVSTGLFKNNFFAEMIGFCIEKRPDHNRAIIFILLIVMGTCIGTFEGELSVLFLFTREKFGWDLHKYSIFAAVAMAINIVGLFFGTHILGPCLRLSPAVASAFGFFMKLLAAVVTALSPAYWYMYVGVVVSLPGACVGPWVRSILSTSVPKADIGKVFSIVASVESLVPIAAGPVYTLLYNGTIQSFPGAFFLLSAGLFAVDVLLLLGVVVLQRRQDSNQYLHSALIQEDDNHQ
;
A
#
# COMPACT_ATOMS: atom_id res chain seq x y z
N MET A 1 9.39 6.56 -13.84
CA MET A 1 10.51 7.54 -13.80
C MET A 1 10.04 8.95 -13.48
N TRP A 2 8.99 9.48 -14.14
CA TRP A 2 8.46 10.84 -13.89
C TRP A 2 8.13 11.18 -12.43
N PRO A 3 7.51 10.31 -11.62
CA PRO A 3 7.25 10.63 -10.21
C PRO A 3 8.53 10.95 -9.41
N MET A 4 9.63 10.22 -9.65
CA MET A 4 10.91 10.46 -8.98
C MET A 4 11.51 11.81 -9.35
N LEU A 5 11.37 12.23 -10.62
CA LEU A 5 11.77 13.56 -11.07
C LEU A 5 10.90 14.67 -10.45
N GLY A 6 9.61 14.41 -10.25
CA GLY A 6 8.75 15.32 -9.49
C GLY A 6 9.22 15.50 -8.05
N PHE A 7 9.54 14.40 -7.36
CA PHE A 7 10.07 14.45 -5.99
C PHE A 7 11.41 15.19 -5.91
N THR A 8 12.36 14.96 -6.84
CA THR A 8 13.63 15.71 -6.85
C THR A 8 13.40 17.20 -7.02
N LEU A 9 12.53 17.61 -7.95
CA LEU A 9 12.19 19.02 -8.16
C LEU A 9 11.51 19.62 -6.93
N SER A 10 10.57 18.91 -6.31
CA SER A 10 9.92 19.33 -5.06
C SER A 10 10.92 19.57 -3.93
N TYR A 11 11.88 18.66 -3.72
CA TYR A 11 12.91 18.84 -2.69
C TYR A 11 13.92 19.95 -3.04
N MET A 12 14.21 20.17 -4.32
CA MET A 12 15.04 21.30 -4.76
C MET A 12 14.39 22.65 -4.46
N ILE A 13 13.07 22.76 -4.67
CA ILE A 13 12.30 23.96 -4.31
C ILE A 13 12.32 24.17 -2.79
N LEU A 14 12.09 23.11 -1.99
CA LEU A 14 12.18 23.20 -0.51
C LEU A 14 13.58 23.62 -0.03
N LEU A 15 14.63 23.12 -0.68
CA LEU A 15 16.00 23.54 -0.38
C LEU A 15 16.19 25.03 -0.68
N PHE A 16 15.71 25.51 -1.82
CA PHE A 16 15.77 26.93 -2.17
C PHE A 16 14.98 27.81 -1.18
N GLU A 17 13.77 27.39 -0.80
CA GLU A 17 12.94 28.09 0.17
C GLU A 17 13.60 28.15 1.56
N SER A 18 14.31 27.08 1.96
CA SER A 18 15.02 27.04 3.23
C SER A 18 16.16 28.07 3.36
N LEU A 19 16.65 28.61 2.23
CA LEU A 19 17.63 29.71 2.21
C LEU A 19 17.00 31.09 2.47
N PHE A 20 15.69 31.22 2.33
CA PHE A 20 14.96 32.48 2.51
C PHE A 20 13.85 32.34 3.57
N PRO A 21 14.18 32.45 4.87
CA PRO A 21 13.24 32.22 5.98
C PRO A 21 12.06 33.21 6.04
N LYS A 22 12.07 34.27 5.22
CA LYS A 22 11.05 35.34 5.20
C LYS A 22 9.98 35.14 4.13
N LEU A 23 10.00 34.04 3.38
CA LEU A 23 9.00 33.77 2.35
C LEU A 23 7.62 33.47 2.96
N PRO A 24 6.52 33.87 2.29
CA PRO A 24 5.18 33.56 2.76
C PRO A 24 4.92 32.05 2.66
N VAL A 25 4.11 31.52 3.59
CA VAL A 25 3.76 30.08 3.68
C VAL A 25 3.17 29.54 2.37
N VAL A 26 2.49 30.38 1.59
CA VAL A 26 1.93 30.01 0.27
C VAL A 26 3.02 29.55 -0.70
N VAL A 27 4.23 30.09 -0.61
CA VAL A 27 5.35 29.69 -1.47
C VAL A 27 5.77 28.25 -1.15
N LEU A 28 5.76 27.83 0.13
CA LEU A 28 6.03 26.44 0.51
C LEU A 28 5.06 25.44 -0.16
N MET A 29 3.82 25.86 -0.43
CA MET A 29 2.86 25.01 -1.14
C MET A 29 3.23 24.78 -2.60
N LEU A 30 3.96 25.71 -3.24
CA LEU A 30 4.44 25.55 -4.62
C LEU A 30 5.39 24.36 -4.75
N SER A 31 6.14 24.04 -3.69
CA SER A 31 7.02 22.87 -3.67
C SER A 31 6.29 21.55 -3.89
N SER A 32 4.99 21.46 -3.57
CA SER A 32 4.19 20.25 -3.77
C SER A 32 3.73 20.04 -5.21
N LEU A 33 3.73 21.10 -6.04
CA LEU A 33 3.20 21.05 -7.41
C LEU A 33 3.97 20.08 -8.34
N PRO A 34 5.32 20.06 -8.37
CA PRO A 34 6.05 19.12 -9.22
C PRO A 34 5.76 17.65 -8.89
N ALA A 35 5.75 17.28 -7.60
CA ALA A 35 5.37 15.95 -7.17
C ALA A 35 3.91 15.61 -7.54
N ALA A 36 2.97 16.55 -7.37
CA ALA A 36 1.57 16.33 -7.73
C ALA A 36 1.36 16.14 -9.24
N LEU A 37 1.98 16.98 -10.08
CA LEU A 37 1.83 16.94 -11.54
C LEU A 37 2.45 15.69 -12.18
N THR A 38 3.45 15.11 -11.55
CA THR A 38 4.12 13.88 -12.01
C THR A 38 3.46 12.60 -11.51
N GLY A 39 2.35 12.70 -10.75
CA GLY A 39 1.56 11.58 -10.24
C GLY A 39 1.82 11.19 -8.77
N GLY A 40 2.80 11.82 -8.12
CA GLY A 40 3.07 11.69 -6.69
C GLY A 40 3.44 10.30 -6.20
N PHE A 41 3.25 10.07 -4.91
CA PHE A 41 3.63 8.83 -4.23
C PHE A 41 2.86 7.62 -4.75
N ILE A 42 1.59 7.80 -5.08
CA ILE A 42 0.68 6.71 -5.45
C ILE A 42 1.02 6.15 -6.84
N SER A 43 1.32 7.02 -7.81
CA SER A 43 1.82 6.60 -9.13
C SER A 43 3.18 5.92 -9.03
N PHE A 44 4.07 6.44 -8.17
CA PHE A 44 5.38 5.83 -7.94
C PHE A 44 5.28 4.40 -7.41
N ILE A 45 4.47 4.18 -6.37
CA ILE A 45 4.27 2.87 -5.76
C ILE A 45 3.54 1.90 -6.69
N SER A 46 2.52 2.37 -7.42
CA SER A 46 1.83 1.57 -8.42
C SER A 46 2.78 1.08 -9.53
N GLY A 47 3.68 1.95 -9.99
CA GLY A 47 4.72 1.61 -10.95
C GLY A 47 5.69 0.54 -10.42
N ILE A 48 6.12 0.66 -9.16
CA ILE A 48 6.99 -0.35 -8.52
C ILE A 48 6.28 -1.70 -8.42
N TYR A 49 5.03 -1.73 -7.95
CA TYR A 49 4.29 -2.99 -7.83
C TYR A 49 4.04 -3.65 -9.18
N SER A 50 3.69 -2.88 -10.20
CA SER A 50 3.50 -3.38 -11.57
C SER A 50 4.79 -3.98 -12.12
N TYR A 51 5.89 -3.23 -12.03
CA TYR A 51 7.21 -3.68 -12.49
C TYR A 51 7.63 -5.00 -11.82
N ILE A 52 7.47 -5.06 -10.50
CA ILE A 52 7.87 -6.24 -9.73
C ILE A 52 6.96 -7.42 -10.01
N SER A 53 5.66 -7.22 -10.22
CA SER A 53 4.80 -8.30 -10.65
C SER A 53 5.18 -8.84 -12.03
N ASP A 54 5.62 -7.99 -12.96
CA ASP A 54 5.99 -8.40 -14.31
C ASP A 54 7.27 -9.23 -14.34
N VAL A 55 8.32 -8.80 -13.64
CA VAL A 55 9.63 -9.47 -13.63
C VAL A 55 9.69 -10.67 -12.67
N SER A 56 8.61 -10.93 -11.93
CA SER A 56 8.55 -12.00 -10.92
C SER A 56 7.74 -13.20 -11.35
N LYS A 57 8.31 -14.38 -11.11
CA LYS A 57 7.60 -15.66 -11.19
C LYS A 57 6.53 -15.73 -10.10
N SER A 58 5.40 -16.39 -10.40
CA SER A 58 4.23 -16.52 -9.52
C SER A 58 4.61 -16.90 -8.09
N ASP A 59 5.43 -17.95 -7.93
CA ASP A 59 5.79 -18.51 -6.62
C ASP A 59 6.57 -17.55 -5.71
N LYS A 60 7.39 -16.67 -6.31
CA LYS A 60 8.25 -15.72 -5.58
C LYS A 60 7.68 -14.31 -5.55
N ARG A 61 6.52 -14.08 -6.16
CA ARG A 61 5.94 -12.75 -6.32
C ARG A 61 5.57 -12.12 -4.99
N THR A 62 4.90 -12.89 -4.12
CA THR A 62 4.59 -12.47 -2.74
C THR A 62 5.84 -12.03 -1.98
N LEU A 63 6.92 -12.83 -2.03
CA LEU A 63 8.17 -12.52 -1.33
C LEU A 63 8.77 -11.19 -1.83
N ARG A 64 8.83 -11.00 -3.15
CA ARG A 64 9.39 -9.79 -3.76
C ARG A 64 8.56 -8.55 -3.45
N LEU A 65 7.23 -8.64 -3.50
CA LEU A 65 6.34 -7.56 -3.08
C LEU A 65 6.49 -7.25 -1.59
N GLY A 66 6.67 -8.27 -0.75
CA GLY A 66 6.96 -8.12 0.66
C GLY A 66 8.26 -7.35 0.94
N MET A 67 9.35 -7.70 0.25
CA MET A 67 10.64 -7.01 0.39
C MET A 67 10.57 -5.52 0.00
N VAL A 68 9.72 -5.17 -0.96
CA VAL A 68 9.47 -3.77 -1.35
C VAL A 68 8.82 -2.99 -0.22
N GLU A 69 7.80 -3.57 0.39
CA GLU A 69 7.13 -2.94 1.53
C GLU A 69 8.07 -2.84 2.75
N VAL A 70 8.94 -3.84 2.98
CA VAL A 70 9.99 -3.76 4.02
C VAL A 70 10.94 -2.61 3.72
N ALA A 71 11.40 -2.47 2.47
CA ALA A 71 12.26 -1.36 2.05
C ALA A 71 11.57 0.01 2.20
N LEU A 72 10.27 0.07 1.91
CA LEU A 72 9.47 1.28 2.02
C LEU A 72 9.30 1.74 3.47
N PHE A 73 8.79 0.85 4.35
CA PHE A 73 8.59 1.18 5.76
C PHE A 73 9.92 1.33 6.50
N GLY A 74 10.94 0.52 6.14
CA GLY A 74 12.29 0.66 6.66
C GLY A 74 12.93 1.99 6.27
N GLY A 75 12.75 2.43 5.02
CA GLY A 75 13.18 3.74 4.54
C GLY A 75 12.46 4.89 5.24
N LEU A 76 11.15 4.77 5.47
CA LEU A 76 10.37 5.75 6.22
C LEU A 76 10.86 5.89 7.67
N LEU A 77 11.04 4.77 8.38
CA LEU A 77 11.54 4.76 9.74
C LEU A 77 12.98 5.31 9.80
N GLY A 78 13.85 4.84 8.91
CA GLY A 78 15.24 5.31 8.81
C GLY A 78 15.35 6.80 8.54
N GLY A 79 14.55 7.32 7.61
CA GLY A 79 14.49 8.76 7.31
C GLY A 79 13.98 9.59 8.48
N SER A 80 12.93 9.12 9.16
CA SER A 80 12.36 9.81 10.34
C SER A 80 13.32 9.87 11.52
N VAL A 81 14.23 8.91 11.66
CA VAL A 81 15.28 8.91 12.68
C VAL A 81 16.45 9.77 12.25
N ALA A 82 16.90 9.62 10.99
CA ALA A 82 18.05 10.35 10.45
C ALA A 82 17.84 11.86 10.46
N VAL A 83 16.61 12.33 10.19
CA VAL A 83 16.30 13.77 10.13
C VAL A 83 16.65 14.49 11.43
N SER A 84 16.36 13.89 12.60
CA SER A 84 16.65 14.50 13.90
C SER A 84 18.15 14.62 14.15
N TYR A 85 18.95 13.62 13.75
CA TYR A 85 20.40 13.67 13.90
C TYR A 85 21.04 14.68 12.95
N ILE A 86 20.61 14.71 11.68
CA ILE A 86 21.12 15.66 10.67
C ILE A 86 20.78 17.10 11.08
N TYR A 87 19.56 17.33 11.55
CA TYR A 87 19.12 18.65 12.00
C TYR A 87 19.98 19.16 13.18
N ASN A 88 20.19 18.33 14.20
CA ASN A 88 20.97 18.71 15.37
C ASN A 88 22.46 18.87 15.06
N ALA A 89 23.02 18.05 14.17
CA ALA A 89 24.43 18.13 13.80
C ALA A 89 24.79 19.42 13.04
N ALA A 90 23.87 19.93 12.21
CA ALA A 90 24.09 21.13 11.42
C ALA A 90 23.77 22.45 12.17
N GLY A 91 23.19 22.38 13.37
CA GLY A 91 22.91 23.54 14.22
C GLY A 91 22.05 24.59 13.50
N GLN A 92 22.61 25.78 13.28
CA GLN A 92 21.92 26.90 12.62
C GLN A 92 21.54 26.61 11.14
N TRP A 93 22.19 25.63 10.51
CA TRP A 93 21.94 25.21 9.13
C TRP A 93 21.10 23.92 9.03
N GLY A 94 20.40 23.55 10.12
CA GLY A 94 19.65 22.30 10.25
C GLY A 94 18.73 21.98 9.08
N TYR A 95 17.82 22.91 8.73
CA TYR A 95 16.87 22.71 7.64
C TYR A 95 17.53 22.56 6.27
N ILE A 96 18.56 23.38 6.00
CA ILE A 96 19.31 23.34 4.74
C ILE A 96 20.03 21.99 4.59
N ALA A 97 20.65 21.49 5.67
CA ALA A 97 21.31 20.20 5.66
C ALA A 97 20.33 19.03 5.40
N VAL A 98 19.14 19.07 6.01
CA VAL A 98 18.09 18.05 5.80
C VAL A 98 17.59 18.05 4.35
N TYR A 99 17.27 19.21 3.78
CA TYR A 99 16.79 19.26 2.40
C TYR A 99 17.89 18.95 1.39
N ALA A 100 19.13 19.39 1.62
CA ALA A 100 20.26 19.09 0.75
C ALA A 100 20.56 17.57 0.71
N THR A 101 20.54 16.91 1.86
CA THR A 101 20.72 15.45 1.93
C THR A 101 19.56 14.72 1.24
N SER A 102 18.33 15.19 1.40
CA SER A 102 17.15 14.63 0.71
C SER A 102 17.24 14.76 -0.81
N VAL A 103 17.59 15.94 -1.32
CA VAL A 103 17.83 16.20 -2.75
C VAL A 103 18.90 15.26 -3.29
N PHE A 104 20.03 15.14 -2.61
CA PHE A 104 21.14 14.28 -3.02
C PHE A 104 20.69 12.82 -3.14
N CYS A 105 19.99 12.30 -2.14
CA CYS A 105 19.44 10.94 -2.17
C CYS A 105 18.44 10.73 -3.31
N CYS A 106 17.54 11.69 -3.55
CA CYS A 106 16.56 11.59 -4.63
C CYS A 106 17.21 11.66 -6.02
N ILE A 107 18.25 12.48 -6.23
CA ILE A 107 19.00 12.53 -7.49
C ILE A 107 19.70 11.20 -7.75
N LEU A 108 20.36 10.64 -6.73
CA LEU A 108 20.99 9.32 -6.84
C LEU A 108 19.96 8.22 -7.17
N ALA A 109 18.81 8.22 -6.50
CA ALA A 109 17.74 7.27 -6.77
C ALA A 109 17.19 7.41 -8.21
N TRP A 110 17.04 8.65 -8.69
CA TRP A 110 16.59 8.91 -10.05
C TRP A 110 17.60 8.45 -11.10
N LEU A 111 18.89 8.76 -10.92
CA LEU A 111 19.97 8.28 -11.79
C LEU A 111 20.05 6.75 -11.79
N PHE A 112 19.92 6.12 -10.61
CA PHE A 112 19.87 4.67 -10.50
C PHE A 112 18.70 4.08 -11.30
N CYS A 113 17.51 4.68 -11.20
CA CYS A 113 16.36 4.26 -12.01
C CYS A 113 16.65 4.36 -13.51
N CYS A 114 17.22 5.47 -13.98
CA CYS A 114 17.48 5.68 -15.40
C CYS A 114 18.54 4.72 -15.98
N ILE A 115 19.52 4.30 -15.19
CA ILE A 115 20.63 3.45 -15.65
C ILE A 115 20.29 1.96 -15.53
N PHE A 116 19.70 1.54 -14.41
CA PHE A 116 19.56 0.13 -14.06
C PHE A 116 18.17 -0.47 -14.27
N VAL A 117 17.11 0.34 -14.28
CA VAL A 117 15.74 -0.16 -14.45
C VAL A 117 15.43 -0.27 -15.95
N GLN A 118 15.50 -1.49 -16.47
CA GLN A 118 15.10 -1.81 -17.84
C GLN A 118 13.58 -1.97 -17.94
N GLU A 119 13.00 -1.58 -19.06
CA GLU A 119 11.56 -1.71 -19.35
C GLU A 119 11.12 -3.19 -19.22
N SER A 120 10.08 -3.45 -18.41
CA SER A 120 9.60 -4.82 -18.16
C SER A 120 8.75 -5.37 -19.32
N VAL A 121 8.11 -4.49 -20.09
CA VAL A 121 7.22 -4.86 -21.18
C VAL A 121 7.88 -4.56 -22.52
N VAL A 122 8.47 -5.59 -23.11
CA VAL A 122 8.97 -5.54 -24.50
C VAL A 122 7.80 -5.81 -25.44
N ASN A 123 6.89 -4.84 -25.58
CA ASN A 123 5.90 -4.91 -26.66
C ASN A 123 6.58 -4.48 -27.95
N GLY A 124 6.60 -5.35 -28.96
CA GLY A 124 7.16 -5.09 -30.30
C GLY A 124 6.46 -3.99 -31.11
N GLU A 125 5.66 -3.12 -30.46
CA GLU A 125 4.85 -2.06 -31.08
C GLU A 125 4.84 -0.75 -30.26
N SER A 126 5.78 -0.50 -29.35
CA SER A 126 5.92 0.82 -28.74
C SER A 126 6.70 1.77 -29.65
N GLU A 127 6.08 2.19 -30.75
CA GLU A 127 6.52 3.25 -31.65
C GLU A 127 6.33 4.64 -31.02
N TYR A 128 6.71 4.81 -29.74
CA TYR A 128 6.64 6.10 -29.07
C TYR A 128 7.98 6.38 -28.37
N PRO A 129 8.80 7.31 -28.91
CA PRO A 129 10.02 7.72 -28.23
C PRO A 129 9.69 8.38 -26.88
N CYS A 130 10.63 8.23 -25.92
CA CYS A 130 10.58 8.68 -24.53
C CYS A 130 10.12 10.15 -24.32
N CYS A 131 10.11 10.98 -25.37
CA CYS A 131 9.74 12.39 -25.32
C CYS A 131 8.24 12.67 -25.61
N CYS A 132 7.44 11.68 -26.03
CA CYS A 132 6.07 11.89 -26.52
C CYS A 132 4.98 11.32 -25.59
N VAL A 133 5.16 11.38 -24.26
CA VAL A 133 4.16 10.91 -23.28
C VAL A 133 2.89 11.79 -23.26
N SER A 134 3.00 13.06 -23.67
CA SER A 134 1.91 14.04 -23.62
C SER A 134 0.74 13.76 -24.58
N THR A 135 0.95 13.06 -25.70
CA THR A 135 -0.11 12.84 -26.71
C THR A 135 -0.90 11.55 -26.48
N GLY A 136 -0.41 10.62 -25.64
CA GLY A 136 -1.12 9.39 -25.27
C GLY A 136 -2.03 9.51 -24.04
N LEU A 137 -1.70 10.41 -23.10
CA LEU A 137 -2.45 10.61 -21.84
C LEU A 137 -3.86 11.22 -22.03
N PHE A 138 -4.07 11.93 -23.14
CA PHE A 138 -5.34 12.59 -23.49
C PHE A 138 -6.04 11.95 -24.69
N LYS A 139 -5.85 10.64 -24.94
CA LYS A 139 -6.80 9.92 -25.78
C LYS A 139 -8.12 9.80 -25.01
N ASN A 140 -9.18 10.38 -25.55
CA ASN A 140 -10.55 10.40 -24.98
C ASN A 140 -11.12 9.01 -24.61
N ASN A 141 -10.46 7.92 -25.00
CA ASN A 141 -10.88 6.55 -24.69
C ASN A 141 -10.17 5.91 -23.49
N PHE A 142 -9.11 6.49 -22.91
CA PHE A 142 -8.35 5.80 -21.84
C PHE A 142 -9.20 5.52 -20.58
N PHE A 143 -10.00 6.49 -20.15
CA PHE A 143 -10.93 6.30 -19.04
C PHE A 143 -12.04 5.29 -19.40
N ALA A 144 -12.55 5.34 -20.63
CA ALA A 144 -13.55 4.40 -21.12
C ALA A 144 -12.99 2.97 -21.22
N GLU A 145 -11.71 2.82 -21.58
CA GLU A 145 -10.99 1.55 -21.61
C GLU A 145 -10.74 1.00 -20.21
N MET A 146 -10.41 1.85 -19.22
CA MET A 146 -10.27 1.43 -17.82
C MET A 146 -11.59 0.98 -17.20
N ILE A 147 -12.67 1.72 -17.45
CA ILE A 147 -14.03 1.35 -17.02
C ILE A 147 -14.48 0.08 -17.76
N GLY A 148 -14.25 0.01 -19.07
CA GLY A 148 -14.53 -1.15 -19.90
C GLY A 148 -13.80 -2.40 -19.40
N PHE A 149 -12.53 -2.26 -19.04
CA PHE A 149 -11.70 -3.33 -18.49
C PHE A 149 -12.18 -3.86 -17.12
N CYS A 150 -12.78 -3.00 -16.29
CA CYS A 150 -13.47 -3.42 -15.07
C CYS A 150 -14.77 -4.19 -15.36
N ILE A 151 -15.46 -3.86 -16.45
CA ILE A 151 -16.76 -4.43 -16.82
C ILE A 151 -16.61 -5.69 -17.68
N GLU A 152 -15.45 -5.84 -18.34
CA GLU A 152 -15.18 -6.91 -19.29
C GLU A 152 -15.38 -8.29 -18.68
N LYS A 153 -16.13 -9.13 -19.41
CA LYS A 153 -16.50 -10.46 -18.95
C LYS A 153 -15.29 -11.37 -19.08
N ARG A 154 -14.68 -11.71 -17.94
CA ARG A 154 -13.55 -12.64 -17.90
C ARG A 154 -14.03 -14.08 -17.72
N PRO A 155 -13.39 -15.05 -18.38
CA PRO A 155 -13.61 -16.46 -18.08
C PRO A 155 -13.25 -16.76 -16.62
N ASP A 156 -13.90 -17.79 -16.09
CA ASP A 156 -13.66 -18.34 -14.75
C ASP A 156 -13.80 -17.34 -13.60
N HIS A 157 -14.95 -16.73 -13.29
CA HIS A 157 -15.18 -15.92 -12.06
C HIS A 157 -14.13 -14.83 -11.69
N ASN A 158 -13.13 -14.55 -12.53
CA ASN A 158 -11.95 -13.74 -12.21
C ASN A 158 -12.32 -12.27 -12.03
N ARG A 159 -13.37 -11.83 -12.74
CA ARG A 159 -13.97 -10.50 -12.52
C ARG A 159 -14.40 -10.33 -11.07
N ALA A 160 -15.12 -11.30 -10.49
CA ALA A 160 -15.57 -11.23 -9.11
C ALA A 160 -14.38 -11.20 -8.13
N ILE A 161 -13.34 -12.01 -8.39
CA ILE A 161 -12.11 -12.01 -7.59
C ILE A 161 -11.46 -10.63 -7.60
N ILE A 162 -11.29 -10.00 -8.76
CA ILE A 162 -10.69 -8.66 -8.88
C ILE A 162 -11.50 -7.61 -8.12
N PHE A 163 -12.83 -7.58 -8.26
CA PHE A 163 -13.68 -6.64 -7.52
C PHE A 163 -13.58 -6.84 -6.01
N ILE A 164 -13.57 -8.09 -5.54
CA ILE A 164 -13.40 -8.40 -4.13
C ILE A 164 -12.05 -7.90 -3.62
N LEU A 165 -10.96 -8.16 -4.35
CA LEU A 165 -9.62 -7.71 -3.96
C LEU A 165 -9.49 -6.18 -3.98
N LEU A 166 -10.16 -5.48 -4.90
CA LEU A 166 -10.23 -4.02 -4.92
C LEU A 166 -10.92 -3.46 -3.68
N ILE A 167 -12.05 -4.06 -3.28
CA ILE A 167 -12.76 -3.67 -2.04
C ILE A 167 -11.87 -3.89 -0.84
N VAL A 168 -11.25 -5.09 -0.72
CA VAL A 168 -10.37 -5.46 0.40
C VAL A 168 -9.14 -4.55 0.53
N MET A 169 -8.55 -4.12 -0.59
CA MET A 169 -7.44 -3.16 -0.56
C MET A 169 -7.91 -1.77 -0.14
N GLY A 170 -9.04 -1.31 -0.69
CA GLY A 170 -9.63 -0.02 -0.33
C GLY A 170 -9.98 0.05 1.16
N THR A 171 -10.63 -0.97 1.71
CA THR A 171 -10.94 -1.06 3.14
C THR A 171 -9.68 -1.14 3.99
N CYS A 172 -8.65 -1.88 3.57
CA CYS A 172 -7.39 -1.97 4.31
C CYS A 172 -6.66 -0.62 4.41
N ILE A 173 -6.58 0.18 3.34
CA ILE A 173 -5.96 1.50 3.40
C ILE A 173 -6.85 2.52 4.11
N GLY A 174 -8.17 2.43 3.90
CA GLY A 174 -9.14 3.31 4.56
C GLY A 174 -9.16 3.15 6.08
N THR A 175 -9.10 1.91 6.57
CA THR A 175 -8.99 1.62 8.01
C THR A 175 -7.67 2.11 8.58
N PHE A 176 -6.55 1.92 7.87
CA PHE A 176 -5.23 2.39 8.30
C PHE A 176 -5.18 3.92 8.46
N GLU A 177 -5.56 4.67 7.43
CA GLU A 177 -5.57 6.14 7.47
C GLU A 177 -6.65 6.69 8.42
N GLY A 178 -7.83 6.05 8.45
CA GLY A 178 -8.91 6.38 9.37
C GLY A 178 -8.50 6.25 10.84
N GLU A 179 -7.89 5.12 11.22
CA GLU A 179 -7.35 4.93 12.56
C GLU A 179 -6.28 5.97 12.88
N LEU A 180 -5.29 6.18 12.00
CA LEU A 180 -4.21 7.15 12.22
C LEU A 180 -4.72 8.57 12.49
N SER A 181 -5.81 8.99 11.82
CA SER A 181 -6.41 10.32 12.01
C SER A 181 -6.95 10.57 13.41
N VAL A 182 -7.37 9.52 14.11
CA VAL A 182 -8.03 9.61 15.43
C VAL A 182 -7.14 9.06 16.56
N LEU A 183 -6.17 8.20 16.24
CA LEU A 183 -5.39 7.43 17.20
C LEU A 183 -4.72 8.28 18.28
N PHE A 184 -4.13 9.41 17.89
CA PHE A 184 -3.52 10.34 18.84
C PHE A 184 -4.56 10.92 19.82
N LEU A 185 -5.71 11.39 19.30
CA LEU A 185 -6.80 11.94 20.11
C LEU A 185 -7.31 10.90 21.11
N PHE A 186 -7.50 9.66 20.65
CA PHE A 186 -7.91 8.54 21.50
C PHE A 186 -6.92 8.27 22.64
N THR A 187 -5.62 8.16 22.32
CA THR A 187 -4.60 7.88 23.35
C THR A 187 -4.44 9.02 24.35
N ARG A 188 -4.65 10.26 23.90
CA ARG A 188 -4.64 11.45 24.75
C ARG A 188 -5.82 11.45 25.73
N GLU A 189 -7.03 11.22 25.25
CA GLU A 189 -8.24 11.24 26.09
C GLU A 189 -8.31 10.05 27.04
N LYS A 190 -7.99 8.85 26.56
CA LYS A 190 -8.12 7.62 27.35
C LYS A 190 -6.98 7.40 28.34
N PHE A 191 -5.75 7.73 27.96
CA PHE A 191 -4.56 7.41 28.75
C PHE A 191 -3.76 8.64 29.20
N GLY A 192 -4.19 9.86 28.84
CA GLY A 192 -3.42 11.08 29.12
C GLY A 192 -2.06 11.10 28.45
N TRP A 193 -1.94 10.48 27.26
CA TRP A 193 -0.67 10.46 26.54
C TRP A 193 -0.31 11.85 26.02
N ASP A 194 0.96 12.20 26.21
CA ASP A 194 1.58 13.37 25.59
C ASP A 194 2.25 12.96 24.26
N LEU A 195 2.60 13.94 23.43
CA LEU A 195 3.18 13.74 22.10
C LEU A 195 4.39 12.81 22.14
N HIS A 196 5.28 12.97 23.13
CA HIS A 196 6.46 12.13 23.28
C HIS A 196 6.14 10.64 23.45
N LYS A 197 5.14 10.29 24.28
CA LYS A 197 4.74 8.89 24.50
C LYS A 197 4.10 8.29 23.25
N TYR A 198 3.27 9.07 22.57
CA TYR A 198 2.65 8.67 21.31
C TYR A 198 3.69 8.42 20.22
N SER A 199 4.69 9.30 20.07
CA SER A 199 5.78 9.14 19.11
C SER A 199 6.59 7.87 19.36
N ILE A 200 6.89 7.54 20.63
CA ILE A 200 7.56 6.28 20.98
C ILE A 200 6.70 5.08 20.59
N PHE A 201 5.41 5.10 20.92
CA PHE A 201 4.48 4.03 20.53
C PHE A 201 4.43 3.85 19.01
N ALA A 202 4.30 4.93 18.24
CA ALA A 202 4.25 4.89 16.78
C ALA A 202 5.55 4.31 16.19
N ALA A 203 6.72 4.70 16.72
CA ALA A 203 8.00 4.17 16.29
C ALA A 203 8.14 2.67 16.58
N VAL A 204 7.77 2.23 17.78
CA VAL A 204 7.76 0.81 18.16
C VAL A 204 6.78 0.03 17.28
N ALA A 205 5.58 0.57 17.03
CA ALA A 205 4.60 -0.07 16.19
C ALA A 205 5.09 -0.23 14.74
N MET A 206 5.72 0.79 14.18
CA MET A 206 6.31 0.73 12.85
C MET A 206 7.44 -0.31 12.79
N ALA A 207 8.33 -0.35 13.80
CA ALA A 207 9.40 -1.33 13.88
C ALA A 207 8.87 -2.78 13.96
N ILE A 208 7.86 -3.03 14.80
CA ILE A 208 7.22 -4.36 14.90
C ILE A 208 6.57 -4.75 13.57
N ASN A 209 5.92 -3.83 12.87
CA ASN A 209 5.34 -4.10 11.56
C ASN A 209 6.40 -4.44 10.50
N ILE A 210 7.54 -3.74 10.48
CA ILE A 210 8.67 -4.05 9.57
C ILE A 210 9.20 -5.46 9.84
N VAL A 211 9.43 -5.77 11.11
CA VAL A 211 9.89 -7.09 11.56
C VAL A 211 8.87 -8.16 11.17
N GLY A 212 7.59 -7.90 11.41
CA GLY A 212 6.50 -8.80 11.08
C GLY A 212 6.35 -9.06 9.59
N LEU A 213 6.52 -8.02 8.78
CA LEU A 213 6.49 -8.12 7.33
C LEU A 213 7.69 -8.92 6.80
N PHE A 214 8.89 -8.67 7.32
CA PHE A 214 10.09 -9.41 6.94
C PHE A 214 9.96 -10.90 7.29
N PHE A 215 9.64 -11.22 8.54
CA PHE A 215 9.49 -12.61 8.96
C PHE A 215 8.27 -13.28 8.35
N GLY A 216 7.13 -12.59 8.20
CA GLY A 216 5.94 -13.18 7.59
C GLY A 216 6.12 -13.47 6.10
N THR A 217 6.85 -12.64 5.36
CA THR A 217 7.11 -12.91 3.94
C THR A 217 8.16 -14.01 3.73
N HIS A 218 9.17 -14.12 4.61
CA HIS A 218 10.22 -15.14 4.52
C HIS A 218 9.90 -16.49 5.19
N ILE A 219 9.17 -16.48 6.32
CA ILE A 219 8.89 -17.69 7.12
C ILE A 219 7.50 -18.24 6.81
N LEU A 220 6.46 -17.39 6.85
CA LEU A 220 5.07 -17.88 6.74
C LEU A 220 4.78 -18.51 5.36
N GLY A 221 5.35 -17.96 4.29
CA GLY A 221 5.16 -18.48 2.93
C GLY A 221 5.69 -19.91 2.75
N PRO A 222 7.00 -20.18 2.97
CA PRO A 222 7.57 -21.50 2.82
C PRO A 222 7.11 -22.51 3.88
N CYS A 223 6.89 -22.05 5.13
CA CYS A 223 6.59 -22.93 6.25
C CYS A 223 5.14 -23.46 6.22
N LEU A 224 4.18 -22.61 5.83
CA LEU A 224 2.76 -22.99 5.89
C LEU A 224 2.21 -23.57 4.58
N ARG A 225 2.92 -23.44 3.44
CA ARG A 225 2.43 -23.85 2.10
C ARG A 225 0.98 -23.41 1.81
N LEU A 226 0.52 -22.34 2.46
CA LEU A 226 -0.84 -21.84 2.33
C LEU A 226 -0.98 -21.06 1.03
N SER A 227 -2.15 -21.15 0.41
CA SER A 227 -2.45 -20.24 -0.69
C SER A 227 -2.44 -18.79 -0.19
N PRO A 228 -1.98 -17.82 -1.00
CA PRO A 228 -1.96 -16.41 -0.59
C PRO A 228 -3.31 -15.89 -0.09
N ALA A 229 -4.42 -16.44 -0.60
CA ALA A 229 -5.79 -16.08 -0.18
C ALA A 229 -6.16 -16.55 1.22
N VAL A 230 -5.69 -17.74 1.65
CA VAL A 230 -5.90 -18.22 3.03
C VAL A 230 -5.00 -17.45 3.99
N ALA A 231 -3.76 -17.15 3.58
CA ALA A 231 -2.83 -16.36 4.37
C ALA A 231 -3.36 -14.93 4.60
N SER A 232 -3.91 -14.28 3.56
CA SER A 232 -4.53 -12.95 3.70
C SER A 232 -5.76 -12.97 4.61
N ALA A 233 -6.64 -13.98 4.51
CA ALA A 233 -7.78 -14.12 5.40
C ALA A 233 -7.35 -14.27 6.87
N PHE A 234 -6.30 -15.06 7.13
CA PHE A 234 -5.70 -15.18 8.46
C PHE A 234 -5.12 -13.86 8.96
N GLY A 235 -4.41 -13.12 8.10
CA GLY A 235 -3.87 -11.80 8.44
C GLY A 235 -4.95 -10.78 8.82
N PHE A 236 -6.06 -10.73 8.09
CA PHE A 236 -7.20 -9.87 8.44
C PHE A 236 -7.91 -10.32 9.72
N PHE A 237 -8.03 -11.64 9.94
CA PHE A 237 -8.56 -12.15 11.20
C PHE A 237 -7.71 -11.72 12.41
N MET A 238 -6.39 -11.72 12.26
CA MET A 238 -5.49 -11.21 13.29
C MET A 238 -5.61 -9.69 13.49
N LYS A 239 -5.81 -8.91 12.41
CA LYS A 239 -6.14 -7.48 12.51
C LYS A 239 -7.47 -7.23 13.22
N LEU A 240 -8.49 -8.04 12.94
CA LEU A 240 -9.78 -7.99 13.63
C LEU A 240 -9.62 -8.22 15.12
N LEU A 241 -8.89 -9.28 15.50
CA LEU A 241 -8.64 -9.59 16.91
C LEU A 241 -7.87 -8.45 17.59
N ALA A 242 -6.84 -7.92 16.93
CA ALA A 242 -6.08 -6.78 17.43
C ALA A 242 -6.97 -5.54 17.62
N ALA A 243 -7.84 -5.22 16.66
CA ALA A 243 -8.77 -4.08 16.75
C ALA A 243 -9.76 -4.23 17.92
N VAL A 244 -10.25 -5.44 18.19
CA VAL A 244 -11.11 -5.69 19.36
C VAL A 244 -10.34 -5.53 20.66
N VAL A 245 -9.10 -6.04 20.73
CA VAL A 245 -8.22 -5.90 21.89
C VAL A 245 -7.88 -4.43 22.16
N THR A 246 -7.59 -3.63 21.13
CA THR A 246 -7.29 -2.21 21.28
C THR A 246 -8.55 -1.39 21.59
N ALA A 247 -9.71 -1.73 21.04
CA ALA A 247 -10.98 -1.08 21.36
C ALA A 247 -11.30 -1.18 22.86
N LEU A 248 -11.20 -2.39 23.42
CA LEU A 248 -11.57 -2.69 24.80
C LEU A 248 -10.44 -2.40 25.81
N SER A 249 -9.29 -1.92 25.36
CA SER A 249 -8.07 -1.70 26.16
C SER A 249 -8.31 -0.97 27.51
N PRO A 250 -8.25 -1.65 28.67
CA PRO A 250 -8.37 -0.96 29.96
C PRO A 250 -7.09 -0.21 30.36
N ALA A 251 -5.94 -0.59 29.78
CA ALA A 251 -4.64 0.00 30.08
C ALA A 251 -3.82 0.25 28.81
N TYR A 252 -2.82 1.13 28.90
CA TYR A 252 -2.02 1.58 27.77
C TYR A 252 -1.19 0.45 27.11
N TRP A 253 -0.81 -0.59 27.85
CA TRP A 253 0.00 -1.70 27.33
C TRP A 253 -0.77 -2.59 26.34
N TYR A 254 -2.11 -2.59 26.39
CA TYR A 254 -2.94 -3.32 25.43
C TYR A 254 -2.76 -2.80 23.99
N MET A 255 -2.36 -1.53 23.83
CA MET A 255 -2.02 -0.97 22.52
C MET A 255 -0.83 -1.71 21.90
N TYR A 256 0.22 -1.97 22.69
CA TYR A 256 1.39 -2.72 22.25
C TYR A 256 1.06 -4.19 21.97
N VAL A 257 0.20 -4.79 22.80
CA VAL A 257 -0.28 -6.16 22.54
C VAL A 257 -1.08 -6.23 21.25
N GLY A 258 -1.95 -5.25 20.98
CA GLY A 258 -2.68 -5.16 19.72
C GLY A 258 -1.76 -5.14 18.50
N VAL A 259 -0.67 -4.35 18.55
CA VAL A 259 0.35 -4.31 17.49
C VAL A 259 1.04 -5.66 17.29
N VAL A 260 1.37 -6.38 18.37
CA VAL A 260 2.00 -7.70 18.28
C VAL A 260 1.02 -8.74 17.74
N VAL A 261 -0.25 -8.68 18.14
CA VAL A 261 -1.30 -9.57 17.63
C VAL A 261 -1.55 -9.33 16.15
N SER A 262 -1.49 -8.09 15.67
CA SER A 262 -1.69 -7.74 14.26
C SER A 262 -0.46 -7.98 13.37
N LEU A 263 0.64 -8.53 13.90
CA LEU A 263 1.90 -8.76 13.19
C LEU A 263 1.72 -9.57 11.88
N PRO A 264 0.94 -10.69 11.84
CA PRO A 264 0.62 -11.36 10.57
C PRO A 264 -0.19 -10.50 9.60
N GLY A 265 -0.96 -9.54 10.14
CA GLY A 265 -1.71 -8.55 9.39
C GLY A 265 -0.84 -7.61 8.55
N ALA A 266 0.43 -7.43 8.91
CA ALA A 266 1.37 -6.63 8.11
C ALA A 266 1.60 -7.23 6.71
N CYS A 267 1.52 -8.55 6.57
CA CYS A 267 1.76 -9.27 5.31
C CYS A 267 0.56 -9.31 4.36
N VAL A 268 -0.58 -8.74 4.77
CA VAL A 268 -1.82 -8.76 4.00
C VAL A 268 -1.68 -8.02 2.66
N GLY A 269 -1.01 -6.87 2.64
CA GLY A 269 -0.78 -6.09 1.43
C GLY A 269 -0.11 -6.91 0.32
N PRO A 270 1.08 -7.48 0.55
CA PRO A 270 1.79 -8.29 -0.44
C PRO A 270 1.01 -9.52 -0.88
N TRP A 271 0.29 -10.19 0.04
CA TRP A 271 -0.53 -11.35 -0.31
C TRP A 271 -1.67 -10.99 -1.25
N VAL A 272 -2.44 -9.95 -0.93
CA VAL A 272 -3.58 -9.52 -1.77
C VAL A 272 -3.09 -9.01 -3.13
N ARG A 273 -1.98 -8.24 -3.19
CA ARG A 273 -1.36 -7.81 -4.47
C ARG A 273 -0.85 -8.99 -5.29
N SER A 274 -0.30 -10.01 -4.64
CA SER A 274 0.14 -11.23 -5.32
C SER A 274 -1.04 -11.94 -5.97
N ILE A 275 -2.14 -12.15 -5.25
CA ILE A 275 -3.36 -12.76 -5.81
C ILE A 275 -3.86 -11.95 -7.01
N LEU A 276 -3.99 -10.63 -6.82
CA LEU A 276 -4.50 -9.73 -7.85
C LEU A 276 -3.69 -9.80 -9.14
N SER A 277 -2.37 -9.76 -9.03
CA SER A 277 -1.48 -9.84 -10.19
C SER A 277 -1.45 -11.22 -10.87
N THR A 278 -1.85 -12.29 -10.17
CA THR A 278 -1.95 -13.65 -10.75
C THR A 278 -3.31 -13.92 -11.39
N SER A 279 -4.36 -13.22 -10.95
CA SER A 279 -5.72 -13.33 -11.50
C SER A 279 -5.93 -12.55 -12.80
N VAL A 280 -4.89 -11.89 -13.31
CA VAL A 280 -4.96 -10.95 -14.44
C VAL A 280 -3.89 -11.32 -15.47
N PRO A 281 -4.18 -11.25 -16.78
CA PRO A 281 -3.17 -11.43 -17.82
C PRO A 281 -2.01 -10.44 -17.69
N LYS A 282 -0.79 -10.85 -18.04
CA LYS A 282 0.42 -10.03 -17.91
C LYS A 282 0.31 -8.66 -18.61
N ALA A 283 -0.37 -8.61 -19.76
CA ALA A 283 -0.56 -7.38 -20.53
C ALA A 283 -1.39 -6.31 -19.79
N ASP A 284 -2.22 -6.71 -18.83
CA ASP A 284 -3.16 -5.81 -18.16
C ASP A 284 -2.82 -5.55 -16.68
N ILE A 285 -1.69 -6.05 -16.19
CA ILE A 285 -1.25 -5.89 -14.79
C ILE A 285 -1.16 -4.40 -14.42
N GLY A 286 -0.52 -3.59 -15.28
CA GLY A 286 -0.40 -2.15 -15.05
C GLY A 286 -1.74 -1.42 -15.00
N LYS A 287 -2.74 -1.87 -15.77
CA LYS A 287 -4.10 -1.30 -15.75
C LYS A 287 -4.77 -1.56 -14.40
N VAL A 288 -4.69 -2.79 -13.90
CA VAL A 288 -5.27 -3.18 -12.60
C VAL A 288 -4.62 -2.42 -11.45
N PHE A 289 -3.29 -2.36 -11.40
CA PHE A 289 -2.61 -1.63 -10.33
C PHE A 289 -2.87 -0.12 -10.39
N SER A 290 -3.11 0.45 -11.57
CA SER A 290 -3.56 1.84 -11.70
C SER A 290 -4.96 2.07 -11.11
N ILE A 291 -5.89 1.12 -11.31
CA ILE A 291 -7.22 1.17 -10.69
C ILE A 291 -7.13 1.02 -9.18
N VAL A 292 -6.34 0.06 -8.67
CA VAL A 292 -6.09 -0.12 -7.23
C VAL A 292 -5.56 1.18 -6.62
N ALA A 293 -4.51 1.74 -7.23
CA ALA A 293 -3.88 2.96 -6.76
C ALA A 293 -4.85 4.15 -6.75
N SER A 294 -5.74 4.23 -7.75
CA SER A 294 -6.80 5.25 -7.81
C SER A 294 -7.78 5.08 -6.64
N VAL A 295 -8.25 3.86 -6.37
CA VAL A 295 -9.10 3.59 -5.20
C VAL A 295 -8.37 3.90 -3.89
N GLU A 296 -7.10 3.48 -3.76
CA GLU A 296 -6.27 3.73 -2.58
C GLU A 296 -6.05 5.23 -2.32
N SER A 297 -6.07 6.07 -3.36
CA SER A 297 -5.98 7.53 -3.23
C SER A 297 -7.28 8.19 -2.76
N LEU A 298 -8.44 7.63 -3.17
CA LEU A 298 -9.76 8.23 -2.93
C LEU A 298 -10.35 7.80 -1.59
N VAL A 299 -10.16 6.54 -1.19
CA VAL A 299 -10.77 6.00 0.03
C VAL A 299 -10.35 6.76 1.30
N PRO A 300 -9.06 7.11 1.52
CA PRO A 300 -8.63 7.87 2.70
C PRO A 300 -9.32 9.24 2.86
N ILE A 301 -9.66 9.90 1.74
CA ILE A 301 -10.33 11.20 1.72
C ILE A 301 -11.70 11.11 2.44
N ALA A 302 -12.40 10.00 2.25
CA ALA A 302 -13.67 9.73 2.94
C ALA A 302 -13.45 9.11 4.34
N ALA A 303 -12.46 8.23 4.49
CA ALA A 303 -12.24 7.50 5.73
C ALA A 303 -11.88 8.42 6.91
N GLY A 304 -10.98 9.39 6.72
CA GLY A 304 -10.57 10.32 7.78
C GLY A 304 -11.75 11.04 8.46
N PRO A 305 -12.62 11.74 7.70
CA PRO A 305 -13.82 12.37 8.24
C PRO A 305 -14.79 11.39 8.90
N VAL A 306 -15.02 10.20 8.30
CA VAL A 306 -15.93 9.19 8.88
C VAL A 306 -15.45 8.74 10.25
N TYR A 307 -14.16 8.42 10.39
CA TYR A 307 -13.56 8.03 11.68
C TYR A 307 -13.61 9.19 12.68
N THR A 308 -13.33 10.41 12.23
CA THR A 308 -13.35 11.60 13.10
C THR A 308 -14.77 11.90 13.60
N LEU A 309 -15.78 11.83 12.73
CA LEU A 309 -17.19 12.03 13.11
C LEU A 309 -17.66 10.97 14.09
N LEU A 310 -17.33 9.70 13.82
CA LEU A 310 -17.65 8.60 14.73
C LEU A 310 -16.98 8.82 16.10
N TYR A 311 -15.70 9.20 16.12
CA TYR A 311 -14.99 9.47 17.37
C TYR A 311 -15.64 10.61 18.15
N ASN A 312 -15.91 11.76 17.51
CA ASN A 312 -16.54 12.91 18.16
C ASN A 312 -17.93 12.56 18.72
N GLY A 313 -18.71 11.73 18.03
CA GLY A 313 -20.02 11.28 18.50
C GLY A 313 -19.96 10.25 19.65
N THR A 314 -18.85 9.51 19.78
CA THR A 314 -18.72 8.40 20.74
C THR A 314 -17.77 8.68 21.90
N ILE A 315 -17.04 9.81 21.88
CA ILE A 315 -15.99 10.12 22.86
C ILE A 315 -16.47 10.08 24.31
N GLN A 316 -17.71 10.49 24.59
CA GLN A 316 -18.27 10.49 25.95
C GLN A 316 -18.77 9.11 26.40
N SER A 317 -19.22 8.28 25.47
CA SER A 317 -19.81 6.97 25.79
C SER A 317 -18.79 5.84 25.70
N PHE A 318 -18.07 5.74 24.58
CA PHE A 318 -17.07 4.71 24.32
C PHE A 318 -16.00 5.21 23.32
N PRO A 319 -14.87 5.77 23.80
CA PRO A 319 -13.80 6.31 22.94
C PRO A 319 -13.20 5.29 21.95
N GLY A 320 -13.29 3.99 22.24
CA GLY A 320 -12.76 2.91 21.41
C GLY A 320 -13.68 2.48 20.25
N ALA A 321 -14.80 3.16 20.02
CA ALA A 321 -15.80 2.75 19.02
C ALA A 321 -15.25 2.70 17.59
N PHE A 322 -14.32 3.59 17.24
CA PHE A 322 -13.71 3.60 15.91
C PHE A 322 -12.88 2.33 15.63
N PHE A 323 -12.25 1.73 16.64
CA PHE A 323 -11.59 0.43 16.48
C PHE A 323 -12.60 -0.71 16.27
N LEU A 324 -13.82 -0.59 16.81
CA LEU A 324 -14.89 -1.56 16.52
C LEU A 324 -15.41 -1.41 15.09
N LEU A 325 -15.44 -0.19 14.54
CA LEU A 325 -15.70 0.03 13.12
C LEU A 325 -14.63 -0.68 12.27
N SER A 326 -13.34 -0.51 12.60
CA SER A 326 -12.25 -1.25 11.94
C SER A 326 -12.43 -2.76 12.04
N ALA A 327 -12.75 -3.27 13.23
CA ALA A 327 -12.99 -4.70 13.44
C ALA A 327 -14.14 -5.22 12.57
N GLY A 328 -15.22 -4.44 12.42
CA GLY A 328 -16.33 -4.77 11.53
C GLY A 328 -15.91 -4.81 10.05
N LEU A 329 -15.12 -3.84 9.59
CA LEU A 329 -14.60 -3.81 8.23
C LEU A 329 -13.65 -5.00 7.97
N PHE A 330 -12.76 -5.31 8.90
CA PHE A 330 -11.90 -6.49 8.81
C PHE A 330 -12.70 -7.80 8.82
N ALA A 331 -13.83 -7.87 9.52
CA ALA A 331 -14.71 -9.05 9.49
C ALA A 331 -15.29 -9.26 8.09
N VAL A 332 -15.72 -8.18 7.45
CA VAL A 332 -16.18 -8.22 6.06
C VAL A 332 -15.06 -8.65 5.12
N ASP A 333 -13.84 -8.12 5.29
CA ASP A 333 -12.67 -8.51 4.48
C ASP A 333 -12.33 -9.99 4.62
N VAL A 334 -12.42 -10.56 5.83
CA VAL A 334 -12.24 -12.00 6.06
C VAL A 334 -13.28 -12.81 5.29
N LEU A 335 -14.56 -12.44 5.37
CA LEU A 335 -15.64 -13.15 4.66
C LEU A 335 -15.47 -13.08 3.14
N LEU A 336 -15.09 -11.90 2.64
CA LEU A 336 -14.82 -11.68 1.22
C LEU A 336 -13.65 -12.54 0.72
N LEU A 337 -12.55 -12.61 1.47
CA LEU A 337 -11.39 -13.43 1.12
C LEU A 337 -11.67 -14.94 1.23
N LEU A 338 -12.49 -15.37 2.19
CA LEU A 338 -12.99 -16.74 2.22
C LEU A 338 -13.82 -17.06 0.97
N GLY A 339 -14.63 -16.10 0.50
CA GLY A 339 -15.32 -16.18 -0.79
C GLY A 339 -14.35 -16.37 -1.97
N VAL A 340 -13.25 -15.61 -2.00
CA VAL A 340 -12.18 -15.78 -3.02
C VAL A 340 -11.56 -17.17 -2.95
N VAL A 341 -11.26 -17.68 -1.75
CA VAL A 341 -10.73 -19.05 -1.58
C VAL A 341 -11.67 -20.10 -2.16
N VAL A 342 -12.99 -19.95 -1.93
CA VAL A 342 -14.00 -20.88 -2.47
C VAL A 342 -14.07 -20.78 -4.00
N LEU A 343 -14.03 -19.56 -4.55
CA LEU A 343 -14.05 -19.34 -6.00
C LEU A 343 -12.80 -19.95 -6.65
N GLN A 344 -11.61 -19.73 -6.09
CA GLN A 344 -10.35 -20.30 -6.58
C GLN A 344 -10.37 -21.82 -6.59
N ARG A 345 -10.81 -22.45 -5.50
CA ARG A 345 -10.92 -23.92 -5.45
C ARG A 345 -11.89 -24.49 -6.48
N ARG A 346 -12.99 -23.77 -6.75
CA ARG A 346 -13.95 -24.17 -7.79
C ARG A 346 -13.35 -24.05 -9.20
N GLN A 347 -12.56 -23.00 -9.46
CA GLN A 347 -11.85 -22.84 -10.73
C GLN A 347 -10.85 -23.97 -10.94
N ASP A 348 -10.00 -24.24 -9.93
CA ASP A 348 -9.02 -25.32 -9.99
C ASP A 348 -9.71 -26.66 -10.29
N SER A 349 -10.77 -26.98 -9.54
CA SER A 349 -11.55 -28.21 -9.75
C SER A 349 -12.14 -28.32 -11.16
N ASN A 350 -12.68 -27.22 -11.70
CA ASN A 350 -13.26 -27.21 -13.05
C ASN A 350 -12.18 -27.37 -14.13
N GLN A 351 -10.99 -26.79 -13.94
CA GLN A 351 -9.86 -26.99 -14.86
C GLN A 351 -9.36 -28.43 -14.84
N TYR A 352 -9.26 -29.05 -13.66
CA TYR A 352 -8.91 -30.48 -13.53
C TYR A 352 -9.93 -31.39 -14.21
N LEU A 353 -11.23 -31.10 -14.06
CA LEU A 353 -12.29 -31.85 -14.75
C LEU A 353 -12.19 -31.70 -16.27
N HIS A 354 -11.94 -30.49 -16.77
CA HIS A 354 -11.76 -30.26 -18.20
C HIS A 354 -10.52 -30.96 -18.76
N SER A 355 -9.38 -30.94 -18.06
CA SER A 355 -8.17 -31.65 -18.50
C SER A 355 -8.34 -33.17 -18.47
N ALA A 356 -9.05 -33.70 -17.47
CA ALA A 356 -9.37 -35.13 -17.41
C ALA A 356 -10.26 -35.58 -18.58
N LEU A 357 -11.28 -34.79 -18.93
CA LEU A 357 -12.17 -35.08 -20.06
C LEU A 357 -11.43 -35.08 -21.41
N ILE A 358 -10.53 -34.10 -21.64
CA ILE A 358 -9.71 -34.05 -22.85
C ILE A 358 -8.81 -35.29 -22.95
N GLN A 359 -8.25 -35.74 -21.82
CA GLN A 359 -7.38 -36.90 -21.76
C GLN A 359 -8.13 -38.24 -21.95
N GLU A 360 -9.42 -38.29 -21.64
CA GLU A 360 -10.29 -39.43 -21.97
C GLU A 360 -10.66 -39.47 -23.45
N ASP A 361 -10.97 -38.32 -24.07
CA ASP A 361 -11.27 -38.24 -25.51
C ASP A 361 -10.05 -38.61 -26.38
N ASP A 362 -8.84 -38.19 -25.99
CA ASP A 362 -7.59 -38.53 -26.68
C ASP A 362 -7.21 -40.02 -26.56
N ASN A 363 -7.68 -40.72 -25.53
CA ASN A 363 -7.45 -42.17 -25.36
C ASN A 363 -8.45 -43.05 -26.12
N HIS A 364 -9.54 -42.46 -26.62
CA HIS A 364 -10.60 -43.16 -27.36
C HIS A 364 -10.52 -42.97 -28.89
N GLN A 365 -9.56 -42.18 -29.38
CA GLN A 365 -9.16 -42.11 -30.81
C GLN A 365 -7.93 -42.97 -31.07
#